data_AF-A0A4Q9LSW9-F1
#
_entry.id   AF-A0A4Q9LSW9-F1
#
_cell.length_a   1.000
_cell.length_b   1.000
_cell.length_c   1.000
_cell.angle_alpha   90.00
_cell.angle_beta   90.00
_cell.angle_gamma   90.00
#
_symmetry.space_group_name_H-M   'P 1'
#
loop_
_entity.id
_entity.type
_entity.pdbx_description
1 polymer ?
#
loop_
_entity_poly.entity_id
_entity_poly.type
_entity_poly.pdbx_seq_one_letter_code
_entity_poly.pdbx_strand_id
1 'polypeptide(L)'
;MLSQLLDCLEKHKDTSTRRAAILKVENIYKTHLSLIKNFLKIKYGLEEEVTKKKLEEAQLAKLYNEIEKRKLHSKLYNARKNELNIRPRNEAVFCYIQDRIVFWQNGMCQNSNQSKKTKMLVHDFYRRHNEVVRCL
;
A
#
# COMPACT_ATOMS: atom_id res chain seq x y z
N MET A 1 12.60 -8.62 -10.90
CA MET A 1 12.98 -8.41 -12.31
C MET A 1 14.21 -9.23 -12.70
N LEU A 2 15.40 -9.00 -12.12
CA LEU A 2 16.63 -9.73 -12.48
C LEU A 2 16.59 -11.25 -12.22
N SER A 3 16.05 -11.70 -11.08
CA SER A 3 15.83 -13.14 -10.84
C SER A 3 14.92 -13.77 -11.89
N GLN A 4 13.91 -13.03 -12.35
CA GLN A 4 12.98 -13.53 -13.36
C GLN A 4 13.64 -13.64 -14.74
N LEU A 5 14.55 -12.72 -15.06
CA LEU A 5 15.37 -12.81 -16.27
C LEU A 5 16.25 -14.07 -16.23
N LEU A 6 16.89 -14.34 -15.09
CA LEU A 6 17.70 -15.55 -14.91
C LEU A 6 16.86 -16.83 -15.11
N ASP A 7 15.66 -16.91 -14.51
CA ASP A 7 14.76 -18.05 -14.70
C ASP A 7 14.35 -18.20 -16.18
N CYS A 8 14.13 -17.09 -16.90
CA CYS A 8 13.83 -17.12 -18.33
C CYS A 8 15.01 -17.60 -19.19
N LEU A 9 16.25 -17.27 -18.80
CA LEU A 9 17.44 -17.75 -19.48
C LEU A 9 17.64 -19.24 -19.25
N GLU A 10 17.46 -19.70 -18.01
CA GLU A 10 17.58 -21.12 -17.63
C GLU A 10 16.52 -21.99 -18.34
N LYS A 11 15.25 -21.57 -18.35
CA LYS A 11 14.14 -22.33 -18.94
C LYS A 11 14.25 -22.53 -20.45
N HIS A 12 14.91 -21.61 -21.15
CA HIS A 12 14.92 -21.57 -22.62
C HIS A 12 16.35 -21.67 -23.20
N LYS A 13 17.30 -22.16 -22.41
CA LYS A 13 18.68 -22.36 -22.86
C LYS A 13 18.77 -23.39 -23.99
N ASP A 14 17.93 -24.42 -23.96
CA ASP A 14 17.96 -25.53 -24.94
C ASP A 14 17.28 -25.13 -26.26
N THR A 15 16.39 -24.14 -26.22
CA THR A 15 15.67 -23.61 -27.38
C THR A 15 16.44 -22.49 -28.08
N SER A 16 17.33 -21.78 -27.37
CA SER A 16 18.04 -20.62 -27.91
C SER A 16 19.53 -20.66 -27.56
N THR A 17 20.35 -20.85 -28.60
CA THR A 17 21.81 -20.81 -28.51
C THR A 17 22.32 -19.49 -27.94
N ARG A 18 21.67 -18.37 -28.27
CA ARG A 18 21.97 -17.05 -27.69
C ARG A 18 21.75 -17.03 -26.17
N ARG A 19 20.64 -17.58 -25.67
CA ARG A 19 20.35 -17.63 -24.21
C ARG A 19 21.35 -18.52 -23.47
N ALA A 20 21.70 -19.67 -24.05
CA ALA A 20 22.72 -20.55 -23.48
C ALA A 20 24.11 -19.88 -23.42
N ALA A 21 24.50 -19.15 -24.46
CA ALA A 21 25.75 -18.40 -24.49
C ALA A 21 25.78 -17.29 -23.43
N ILE A 22 24.71 -16.51 -23.30
CA ILE A 22 24.56 -15.49 -22.26
C ILE A 22 24.70 -16.14 -20.87
N LEU A 23 23.94 -17.21 -20.60
CA LEU A 23 23.99 -17.89 -19.30
C LEU A 23 25.39 -18.42 -18.97
N LYS A 24 26.13 -18.95 -19.96
CA LYS A 24 27.53 -19.39 -19.78
C LYS A 24 28.44 -18.22 -19.41
N VAL A 25 28.37 -17.11 -20.15
CA VAL A 25 29.21 -15.92 -19.91
C VAL A 25 28.94 -15.33 -18.52
N GLU A 26 27.67 -15.18 -18.16
CA GLU A 26 27.27 -14.66 -16.84
C GLU A 26 27.81 -15.52 -15.68
N ASN A 27 27.80 -16.84 -15.86
CA ASN A 27 28.33 -17.80 -14.87
C ASN A 27 29.87 -17.81 -14.80
N ILE A 28 30.57 -17.65 -15.93
CA ILE A 28 32.04 -17.58 -15.97
C ILE A 28 32.55 -16.36 -15.20
N TYR A 29 31.97 -15.19 -15.49
CA TYR A 29 32.40 -13.93 -14.88
C TYR A 29 31.78 -13.68 -13.50
N LYS A 30 30.94 -14.59 -12.99
CA LYS A 30 30.25 -14.47 -11.70
C LYS A 30 29.60 -13.09 -11.52
N THR A 31 28.91 -12.63 -12.55
CA THR A 31 28.26 -11.32 -12.56
C THR A 31 27.17 -11.23 -11.48
N HIS A 32 26.66 -10.01 -11.26
CA HIS A 32 25.52 -9.78 -10.36
C HIS A 32 24.30 -10.67 -10.69
N LEU A 33 24.10 -11.04 -11.96
CA LEU A 33 23.00 -11.91 -12.36
C LEU A 33 23.18 -13.34 -11.82
N SER A 34 24.40 -13.89 -11.86
CA SER A 34 24.68 -15.24 -11.33
C SER A 34 24.56 -15.29 -9.79
N LEU A 35 24.95 -14.21 -9.11
CA LEU A 35 24.98 -14.13 -7.65
C LEU A 35 23.61 -13.77 -7.04
N ILE A 36 22.65 -13.32 -7.86
CA ILE A 36 21.39 -12.77 -7.35
C ILE A 36 20.57 -13.79 -6.55
N LYS A 37 20.56 -15.06 -6.98
CA LYS A 37 19.83 -16.12 -6.27
C LYS A 37 20.40 -16.29 -4.84
N ASN A 38 21.71 -16.34 -4.70
CA ASN A 38 22.37 -16.45 -3.39
C ASN A 38 22.17 -15.21 -2.53
N PHE A 39 22.27 -14.02 -3.12
CA PHE A 39 22.01 -12.77 -2.41
C PHE A 39 20.58 -12.72 -1.84
N LEU A 40 19.58 -13.13 -2.63
CA LEU A 40 18.18 -13.16 -2.20
C LEU A 40 17.97 -14.19 -1.08
N LYS A 41 18.60 -15.37 -1.18
CA LYS A 41 18.55 -16.38 -0.11
C LYS A 41 19.08 -15.84 1.21
N ILE A 42 20.24 -15.19 1.20
CA ILE A 42 20.85 -14.60 2.41
C ILE A 42 20.00 -13.44 2.95
N LYS A 43 19.54 -12.53 2.07
CA LYS A 43 18.82 -11.32 2.47
C LYS A 43 17.46 -11.61 3.13
N TYR A 44 16.79 -12.67 2.71
CA TYR A 44 15.45 -13.03 3.17
C TYR A 44 15.39 -14.36 3.96
N GLY A 45 16.53 -15.03 4.18
CA GLY A 45 16.59 -16.29 4.93
C GLY A 45 15.88 -17.45 4.23
N LEU A 46 15.94 -17.52 2.90
CA LEU A 46 15.26 -18.58 2.13
C LEU A 46 16.17 -19.81 1.97
N GLU A 47 15.79 -20.94 2.56
CA GLU A 47 16.53 -22.22 2.45
C GLU A 47 16.25 -22.95 1.12
N GLU A 48 15.00 -22.90 0.63
CA GLU A 48 14.56 -23.58 -0.60
C GLU A 48 14.77 -22.74 -1.88
N GLU A 49 14.40 -23.32 -3.02
CA GLU A 49 14.43 -22.67 -4.33
C GLU A 49 13.64 -21.35 -4.32
N VAL A 50 14.26 -20.27 -4.82
CA VAL A 50 13.68 -18.91 -4.81
C VAL A 50 12.58 -18.83 -5.86
N THR A 51 11.37 -19.23 -5.49
CA THR A 51 10.18 -19.01 -6.31
C THR A 51 9.68 -17.57 -6.18
N LYS A 52 9.04 -17.04 -7.23
CA LYS A 52 8.49 -15.67 -7.22
C LYS A 52 7.56 -15.42 -6.03
N LYS A 53 6.66 -16.37 -5.75
CA LYS A 53 5.66 -16.27 -4.67
C LYS A 53 6.31 -16.17 -3.29
N LYS A 54 7.23 -17.09 -2.97
CA LYS A 54 7.95 -17.08 -1.67
C LYS A 54 8.77 -15.80 -1.49
N LEU A 55 9.36 -15.29 -2.57
CA LEU A 55 10.11 -14.03 -2.53
C LEU A 55 9.20 -12.84 -2.24
N GLU A 56 8.03 -12.77 -2.87
CA GLU A 56 7.02 -11.71 -2.62
C GLU A 56 6.52 -11.76 -1.18
N GLU A 57 6.20 -12.95 -0.66
CA GLU A 57 5.78 -13.15 0.73
C GLU A 57 6.85 -12.69 1.73
N ALA A 58 8.12 -13.08 1.52
CA ALA A 58 9.22 -12.67 2.39
C ALA A 58 9.49 -11.16 2.34
N GLN A 59 9.36 -10.54 1.16
CA GLN A 59 9.47 -9.09 1.00
C GLN A 59 8.36 -8.35 1.75
N LEU A 60 7.12 -8.83 1.61
CA LEU A 60 5.97 -8.29 2.32
C LEU A 60 6.13 -8.42 3.84
N ALA A 61 6.52 -9.60 4.34
CA ALA A 61 6.74 -9.82 5.75
C ALA A 61 7.79 -8.86 6.33
N LYS A 62 8.92 -8.70 5.62
CA LYS A 62 9.97 -7.77 6.02
C LYS A 62 9.48 -6.32 6.05
N LEU A 63 8.76 -5.89 5.01
CA LEU A 63 8.18 -4.56 4.91
C LEU A 63 7.21 -4.28 6.06
N TYR A 64 6.32 -5.23 6.36
CA TYR A 64 5.37 -5.07 7.46
C TYR A 64 6.03 -5.00 8.82
N ASN A 65 7.05 -5.83 9.07
CA ASN A 65 7.86 -5.75 10.29
C ASN A 65 8.57 -4.40 10.43
N GLU A 66 9.03 -3.79 9.33
CA GLU A 66 9.63 -2.46 9.34
C GLU A 66 8.59 -1.36 9.63
N ILE A 67 7.38 -1.47 9.05
CA ILE A 67 6.28 -0.53 9.30
C ILE A 67 5.83 -0.60 10.76
N GLU A 68 5.66 -1.81 11.31
CA GLU A 68 5.25 -2.03 12.69
C GLU A 68 6.25 -1.42 13.69
N LYS A 69 7.55 -1.54 13.41
CA LYS A 69 8.61 -0.97 14.25
C LYS A 69 8.70 0.56 14.18
N ARG A 70 8.12 1.21 13.17
CA ARG A 70 8.13 2.68 13.04
C ARG A 70 7.01 3.31 13.88
N LYS A 71 7.39 4.07 14.92
CA LYS A 71 6.50 4.72 15.89
C LYS A 71 5.36 5.56 15.29
N LEU A 72 5.58 6.21 14.14
CA LEU A 72 4.57 7.04 13.47
C LEU A 72 3.55 6.24 12.64
N HIS A 73 3.94 5.05 12.16
CA HIS A 73 3.10 4.21 11.29
C HIS A 73 2.39 3.08 12.03
N SER A 74 2.69 2.85 13.31
CA SER A 74 1.97 1.89 14.16
C SER A 74 0.47 2.17 14.24
N LYS A 75 0.06 3.45 14.22
CA LYS A 75 -1.37 3.85 14.16
C LYS A 75 -2.04 3.42 12.85
N LEU A 76 -1.35 3.49 11.70
CA LEU A 76 -1.86 3.04 10.40
C LEU A 76 -1.87 1.51 10.29
N TYR A 77 -0.87 0.84 10.86
CA TYR A 77 -0.80 -0.63 10.87
C TYR A 77 -1.89 -1.25 11.74
N ASN A 78 -2.18 -0.64 12.90
CA ASN A 78 -3.30 -1.01 13.76
C ASN A 78 -4.67 -0.79 13.10
N ALA A 79 -4.78 0.16 12.17
CA ALA A 79 -6.01 0.41 11.39
C ALA A 79 -6.26 -0.60 10.26
N ARG A 80 -5.30 -1.49 9.97
CA ARG A 80 -5.49 -2.63 9.07
C ARG A 80 -5.76 -3.92 9.83
N LYS A 81 -5.10 -4.12 10.97
CA LYS A 81 -5.30 -5.30 11.84
C LYS A 81 -6.65 -5.25 12.54
N ASN A 82 -7.07 -4.05 12.94
CA ASN A 82 -8.46 -3.78 13.22
C ASN A 82 -9.05 -3.37 11.88
N GLU A 83 -10.07 -4.06 11.38
CA GLU A 83 -11.03 -3.39 10.52
C GLU A 83 -11.32 -2.04 11.19
N LEU A 84 -11.21 -0.92 10.47
CA LEU A 84 -11.77 0.33 10.94
C LEU A 84 -13.29 0.14 11.01
N ASN A 85 -13.74 -0.63 11.99
CA ASN A 85 -15.09 -0.71 12.47
C ASN A 85 -15.30 0.58 13.28
N ILE A 86 -15.13 1.70 12.58
CA ILE A 86 -15.61 2.99 13.01
C ILE A 86 -17.10 2.75 13.06
N ARG A 87 -17.62 2.47 14.27
CA ARG A 87 -19.06 2.40 14.49
C ARG A 87 -19.68 3.59 13.75
N PRO A 88 -20.80 3.44 13.03
CA PRO A 88 -21.42 4.55 12.30
C PRO A 88 -21.54 5.84 13.13
N ARG A 89 -21.73 5.69 14.45
CA ARG A 89 -21.67 6.76 15.46
C ARG A 89 -20.36 7.54 15.54
N ASN A 90 -19.20 6.89 15.41
CA ASN A 90 -17.90 7.56 15.43
C ASN A 90 -17.64 8.31 14.11
N GLU A 91 -18.03 7.72 12.98
CA GLU A 91 -17.95 8.36 11.65
C GLU A 91 -18.84 9.60 11.60
N ALA A 92 -20.08 9.46 12.07
CA ALA A 92 -21.02 10.53 12.32
C ALA A 92 -20.42 11.70 13.12
N VAL A 93 -19.72 11.40 14.22
CA VAL A 93 -19.08 12.42 15.06
C VAL A 93 -17.92 13.09 14.32
N PHE A 94 -17.10 12.34 13.58
CA PHE A 94 -16.02 12.92 12.77
C PHE A 94 -16.55 13.82 11.65
N CYS A 95 -17.59 13.38 10.94
CA CYS A 95 -18.29 14.17 9.93
C CYS A 95 -18.87 15.46 10.53
N TYR A 96 -19.53 15.38 11.70
CA TYR A 96 -20.05 16.55 12.41
C TYR A 96 -18.94 17.54 12.80
N ILE A 97 -17.80 17.05 13.29
CA ILE A 97 -16.67 17.90 13.67
C ILE A 97 -16.05 18.56 12.42
N GLN A 98 -15.88 17.82 11.32
CA GLN A 98 -15.39 18.36 10.06
C GLN A 98 -16.34 19.43 9.50
N ASP A 99 -17.64 19.14 9.45
CA ASP A 99 -18.65 20.11 9.02
C ASP A 99 -18.63 21.35 9.94
N ARG A 100 -18.48 21.21 11.26
CA ARG A 100 -18.37 22.36 12.17
C ARG A 100 -17.10 23.19 11.95
N ILE A 101 -15.97 22.55 11.63
CA ILE A 101 -14.72 23.26 11.29
C ILE A 101 -14.85 23.99 9.96
N VAL A 102 -15.45 23.36 8.95
CA VAL A 102 -15.59 23.92 7.60
C VAL A 102 -16.67 25.01 7.55
N PHE A 103 -17.76 24.87 8.29
CA PHE A 103 -18.91 25.76 8.21
C PHE A 103 -19.02 26.77 9.37
N TRP A 104 -18.47 26.47 10.55
CA TRP A 104 -18.86 27.15 11.81
C TRP A 104 -17.74 27.86 12.56
N GLN A 105 -16.65 28.24 11.88
CA GLN A 105 -15.76 29.28 12.42
C GLN A 105 -16.15 30.69 11.99
N ASN A 106 -16.98 30.88 10.95
CA ASN A 106 -17.59 32.19 10.60
C ASN A 106 -18.73 32.15 9.56
N GLY A 107 -19.35 31.00 9.27
CA GLY A 107 -20.49 30.93 8.34
C GLY A 107 -20.23 31.39 6.89
N MET A 108 -18.98 31.72 6.56
CA MET A 108 -18.56 32.20 5.26
C MET A 108 -17.35 31.40 4.79
N CYS A 109 -17.49 30.77 3.63
CA CYS A 109 -16.38 30.15 2.92
C CYS A 109 -15.39 31.26 2.53
N GLN A 110 -14.13 31.16 2.98
CA GLN A 110 -13.09 32.15 2.70
C GLN A 110 -12.85 32.41 1.20
N ASN A 111 -13.27 31.47 0.33
CA ASN A 111 -13.17 31.58 -1.13
C ASN A 111 -14.40 32.19 -1.82
N SER A 112 -15.46 32.56 -1.10
CA SER A 112 -16.64 33.15 -1.73
C SER A 112 -17.25 34.23 -0.84
N ASN A 113 -16.75 35.46 -1.00
CA ASN A 113 -17.23 36.64 -0.29
C ASN A 113 -18.65 37.11 -0.66
N GLN A 114 -19.37 36.41 -1.55
CA GLN A 114 -20.75 36.72 -1.91
C GLN A 114 -21.25 35.61 -2.85
N SER A 115 -21.98 34.62 -2.37
CA SER A 115 -23.01 33.97 -3.20
C SER A 115 -23.80 32.95 -2.41
N LYS A 116 -25.06 32.79 -2.82
CA LYS A 116 -26.11 31.90 -2.33
C LYS A 116 -25.76 30.39 -2.44
N LYS A 117 -24.56 29.95 -2.04
CA LYS A 117 -24.15 28.53 -2.02
C LYS A 117 -24.53 27.79 -0.73
N THR A 118 -25.10 28.48 0.26
CA THR A 118 -25.47 27.91 1.56
C THR A 118 -26.71 27.01 1.54
N LYS A 119 -27.70 27.22 0.65
CA LYS A 119 -28.95 26.42 0.68
C LYS A 119 -28.75 24.94 0.28
N MET A 120 -27.95 24.68 -0.75
CA MET A 120 -27.64 23.29 -1.15
C MET A 120 -26.80 22.56 -0.09
N LEU A 121 -25.79 23.25 0.47
CA LEU A 121 -24.90 22.66 1.47
C LEU A 121 -25.59 22.46 2.84
N VAL A 122 -26.54 23.33 3.20
CA VAL A 122 -27.37 23.16 4.41
C VAL A 122 -28.33 21.99 4.25
N HIS A 123 -28.95 21.81 3.07
CA HIS A 123 -29.79 20.65 2.80
C HIS A 123 -28.99 19.34 2.88
N ASP A 124 -27.80 19.29 2.27
CA ASP A 124 -26.93 18.12 2.36
C ASP A 124 -26.36 17.91 3.77
N PHE A 125 -26.18 18.97 4.56
CA PHE A 125 -25.86 18.87 5.98
C PHE A 125 -27.01 18.26 6.78
N TYR A 126 -28.24 18.76 6.64
CA TYR A 126 -29.40 18.18 7.34
C TYR A 126 -29.69 16.76 6.88
N ARG A 127 -29.51 16.42 5.60
CA ARG A 127 -29.67 15.05 5.09
C ARG A 127 -28.64 14.11 5.72
N ARG A 128 -27.34 14.47 5.67
CA ARG A 128 -26.27 13.67 6.30
C ARG A 128 -26.42 13.58 7.81
N HIS A 129 -26.80 14.67 8.48
CA HIS A 129 -27.05 14.68 9.92
C HIS A 129 -28.23 13.78 10.31
N ASN A 130 -29.34 13.81 9.55
CA ASN A 130 -30.50 12.96 9.79
C ASN A 130 -30.21 11.48 9.47
N GLU A 131 -29.41 11.18 8.44
CA GLU A 131 -28.91 9.83 8.16
C GLU A 131 -28.05 9.32 9.31
N VAL A 132 -27.14 10.16 9.83
CA VAL A 132 -26.33 9.89 11.01
C VAL A 132 -27.17 9.63 12.27
N VAL A 133 -28.19 10.46 12.52
CA VAL A 133 -29.10 10.30 13.68
C VAL A 133 -29.94 9.03 13.57
N ARG A 134 -30.31 8.59 12.36
CA ARG A 134 -30.99 7.30 12.13
C ARG A 134 -30.10 6.09 12.42
N CYS A 135 -28.78 6.24 12.42
CA CYS A 135 -27.82 5.17 12.72
C CYS A 135 -27.46 5.05 14.22
N LEU A 136 -28.13 5.83 15.09
CA LEU A 136 -28.08 5.71 16.56
C LEU A 136 -29.25 4.88 17.07
#